data_AF-A0AAU2HS76-F1
#
_entry.id   AF-A0AAU2HS76-F1
#
_cell.length_a   1.000
_cell.length_b   1.000
_cell.length_c   1.000
_cell.angle_alpha   90.00
_cell.angle_beta   90.00
_cell.angle_gamma   90.00
#
_symmetry.space_group_name_H-M   'P 1'
#
loop_
_entity.id
_entity.type
_entity.pdbx_description
1 polymer ?
#
loop_
_entity_poly.entity_id
_entity_poly.type
_entity_poly.pdbx_seq_one_letter_code
_entity_poly.pdbx_strand_id
1 'polypeptide(L)'
;MKLLDGEEFDFDDQWRMSGAGTWELTDRDIGWGDGQHVSLCVTRRTSSAWREDEDAEDGAMGTADIREPAPDTYTWTLELERGDKGLALYFFFSDPDNRNTYCLEKER
;
A
#
# COMPACT_ATOMS: atom_id res chain seq x y z
N MET A 1 14.28 -7.50 1.07
CA MET A 1 13.64 -6.18 1.23
C MET A 1 12.17 -6.39 0.92
N LYS A 2 11.25 -5.95 1.78
CA LYS A 2 9.81 -6.11 1.55
C LYS A 2 9.33 -5.03 0.57
N LEU A 3 8.48 -5.40 -0.38
CA LEU A 3 7.83 -4.46 -1.31
C LEU A 3 6.42 -4.15 -0.80
N LEU A 4 5.92 -2.96 -1.07
CA LEU A 4 4.55 -2.53 -0.80
C LEU A 4 3.77 -2.47 -2.11
N ASP A 5 2.52 -2.95 -2.07
CA ASP A 5 1.55 -2.85 -3.16
C ASP A 5 1.04 -1.41 -3.33
N GLY A 6 0.43 -1.11 -4.48
CA GLY A 6 -0.38 0.11 -4.65
C GLY A 6 -1.54 0.17 -3.66
N GLU A 7 -1.90 1.39 -3.26
CA GLU A 7 -3.07 1.68 -2.41
C GLU A 7 -4.33 1.81 -3.28
N GLU A 8 -5.50 1.50 -2.71
CA GLU A 8 -6.79 1.68 -3.38
C GLU A 8 -6.86 1.05 -4.79
N PHE A 9 -7.16 1.86 -5.81
CA PHE A 9 -7.26 1.43 -7.21
C PHE A 9 -5.91 1.04 -7.81
N ASP A 10 -4.81 1.63 -7.32
CA ASP A 10 -3.46 1.28 -7.82
C ASP A 10 -3.07 -0.15 -7.41
N PHE A 11 -3.79 -0.76 -6.46
CA PHE A 11 -3.64 -2.19 -6.14
C PHE A 11 -3.87 -3.06 -7.38
N ASP A 12 -4.85 -2.70 -8.22
CA ASP A 12 -5.25 -3.48 -9.40
C ASP A 12 -4.18 -3.47 -10.50
N ASP A 13 -3.27 -2.51 -10.47
CA ASP A 13 -2.12 -2.49 -11.38
C ASP A 13 -1.10 -3.59 -11.04
N GLN A 14 -1.25 -4.24 -9.89
CA GLN A 14 -0.45 -5.40 -9.45
C GLN A 14 1.03 -5.11 -9.25
N TRP A 15 1.47 -3.86 -9.36
CA TRP A 15 2.85 -3.53 -9.08
C TRP A 15 3.09 -3.52 -7.57
N ARG A 16 4.30 -3.90 -7.19
CA ARG A 16 4.87 -3.79 -5.85
C ARG A 16 6.15 -3.01 -5.94
N MET A 17 6.45 -2.14 -4.98
CA MET A 17 7.70 -1.39 -5.00
C MET A 17 8.32 -1.16 -3.62
N SER A 18 9.59 -0.79 -3.64
CA SER A 18 10.30 -0.28 -2.48
C SER A 18 11.29 0.80 -2.91
N GLY A 19 11.71 1.63 -1.96
CA GLY A 19 12.65 2.70 -2.25
C GLY A 19 13.12 3.45 -1.01
N ALA A 20 13.95 4.45 -1.26
CA ALA A 20 14.30 5.43 -0.25
C ALA A 20 13.19 6.48 -0.18
N GLY A 21 12.88 6.94 1.02
CA GLY A 21 11.73 7.79 1.25
C GLY A 21 11.75 8.49 2.60
N THR A 22 10.68 9.21 2.85
CA THR A 22 10.39 9.90 4.11
C THR A 22 9.03 9.47 4.63
N TRP A 23 8.83 9.57 5.93
CA TRP A 23 7.52 9.38 6.53
C TRP A 23 7.27 10.49 7.55
N GLU A 24 6.00 10.86 7.70
CA GLU A 24 5.58 11.83 8.71
C GLU A 24 4.24 11.42 9.31
N LEU A 25 4.06 11.71 10.61
CA LEU A 25 2.74 11.66 11.24
C LEU A 25 1.98 12.92 10.83
N THR A 26 0.72 12.77 10.45
CA THR A 26 -0.13 13.87 10.02
C THR A 26 -1.52 13.73 10.61
N ASP A 27 -2.13 14.87 10.90
CA ASP A 27 -3.53 15.04 11.33
C ASP A 27 -4.40 15.60 10.20
N ARG A 28 -3.88 15.58 8.97
CA ARG A 28 -4.66 15.93 7.79
C ARG A 28 -5.79 14.91 7.63
N ASP A 29 -6.92 15.43 7.18
CA ASP A 29 -8.08 14.65 6.74
C ASP A 29 -7.73 14.00 5.40
N ILE A 30 -6.94 12.92 5.48
CA ILE A 30 -6.45 12.09 4.39
C ILE A 30 -6.64 10.63 4.80
N GLY A 31 -7.01 9.77 3.86
CA GLY A 31 -7.37 8.39 4.17
C GLY A 31 -8.88 8.22 4.39
N TRP A 32 -9.25 7.12 5.04
CA TRP A 32 -10.64 6.71 5.23
C TRP A 32 -11.07 6.72 6.70
N GLY A 33 -10.10 6.79 7.61
CA GLY A 33 -10.30 6.89 9.04
C GLY A 33 -10.33 8.33 9.55
N ASP A 34 -10.99 8.52 10.71
CA ASP A 34 -10.78 9.72 11.51
C ASP A 34 -9.50 9.57 12.32
N GLY A 35 -8.67 10.62 12.39
CA GLY A 35 -7.58 10.70 13.37
C GLY A 35 -6.22 11.02 12.77
N GLN A 36 -5.18 10.40 13.34
CA GLN A 36 -3.80 10.56 12.88
C GLN A 36 -3.49 9.51 11.82
N HIS A 37 -2.68 9.89 10.85
CA HIS A 37 -2.22 9.08 9.74
C HIS A 37 -0.69 9.14 9.63
N VAL A 38 -0.06 8.17 8.98
CA VAL A 38 1.33 8.26 8.53
C VAL A 38 1.36 8.42 7.02
N SER A 39 1.88 9.54 6.54
CA SER A 39 2.17 9.73 5.11
C SER A 39 3.55 9.16 4.82
N LEU A 40 3.61 8.02 4.12
CA LEU A 40 4.85 7.36 3.72
C LEU A 40 5.13 7.67 2.25
N CYS A 41 6.17 8.44 1.96
CA CYS A 41 6.53 8.81 0.60
C CYS A 41 7.85 8.17 0.18
N VAL A 42 7.83 7.29 -0.82
CA VAL A 42 9.04 6.89 -1.55
C VAL A 42 9.35 7.95 -2.59
N THR A 43 10.50 8.60 -2.44
CA THR A 43 11.00 9.65 -3.34
C THR A 43 11.96 9.11 -4.40
N ARG A 44 12.45 7.89 -4.20
CA ARG A 44 13.25 7.17 -5.20
C ARG A 44 13.03 5.67 -5.07
N ARG A 45 12.32 5.10 -6.04
CA ARG A 45 12.22 3.65 -6.22
C ARG A 45 13.60 3.01 -6.37
N THR A 46 13.83 1.94 -5.61
CA THR A 46 15.05 1.11 -5.71
C THR A 46 14.76 -0.30 -6.21
N SER A 47 13.52 -0.77 -6.09
CA SER A 47 13.10 -2.07 -6.61
C SER A 47 11.59 -2.07 -6.87
N SER A 48 11.16 -2.84 -7.87
CA SER A 48 9.77 -3.16 -8.12
C SER A 48 9.62 -4.58 -8.63
N ALA A 49 8.44 -5.14 -8.43
CA ALA A 49 8.02 -6.44 -8.94
C ALA A 49 6.53 -6.38 -9.30
N TRP A 50 6.03 -7.42 -9.95
CA TRP A 50 4.60 -7.67 -10.07
C TRP A 50 4.18 -8.66 -8.98
N ARG A 51 2.92 -8.61 -8.55
CA ARG A 51 2.31 -9.71 -7.79
C ARG A 51 2.39 -11.00 -8.61
N GLU A 52 2.74 -12.10 -7.96
CA GLU A 52 2.69 -13.43 -8.59
C GLU A 52 1.21 -13.80 -8.79
N ASP A 53 0.88 -14.55 -9.85
CA ASP A 53 -0.53 -14.81 -10.20
C ASP A 53 -1.30 -15.59 -9.09
N GLU A 54 -0.61 -16.23 -8.13
CA GLU A 54 -1.23 -16.83 -6.93
C GLU A 54 -1.68 -15.80 -5.87
N ASP A 55 -1.12 -14.58 -5.89
CA ASP A 55 -1.47 -13.43 -5.03
C ASP A 55 -2.45 -12.46 -5.73
N ALA A 56 -2.75 -12.66 -7.01
CA ALA A 56 -3.74 -11.88 -7.74
C ALA A 56 -5.13 -12.43 -7.38
N GLU A 57 -6.01 -11.61 -6.81
CA GLU A 57 -7.39 -12.03 -6.58
C GLU A 57 -8.01 -12.50 -7.92
N ASP A 58 -8.71 -13.63 -7.83
CA ASP A 58 -9.24 -14.44 -8.93
C ASP A 58 -10.27 -13.63 -9.74
N GLY A 59 -9.80 -12.75 -10.62
CA GLY A 59 -10.64 -11.77 -11.31
C GLY A 59 -9.91 -10.96 -12.38
N ALA A 60 -8.61 -10.76 -12.27
CA ALA A 60 -7.81 -10.09 -13.31
C ALA A 60 -7.36 -11.05 -14.42
N MET A 61 -8.31 -11.72 -15.08
CA MET A 61 -8.11 -12.38 -16.37
C MET A 61 -8.04 -11.28 -17.47
N GLY A 62 -6.99 -10.46 -17.43
CA GLY A 62 -6.79 -9.33 -18.33
C GLY A 62 -5.36 -9.29 -18.84
N THR A 63 -5.18 -9.71 -20.09
CA THR A 63 -4.00 -9.54 -20.95
C THR A 63 -2.71 -9.09 -20.25
N ALA A 64 -1.74 -10.00 -20.10
CA ALA A 64 -0.40 -9.75 -19.59
C ALA A 64 0.42 -8.63 -20.30
N ASP A 65 -0.17 -7.97 -21.30
CA ASP A 65 0.45 -6.98 -22.19
C ASP A 65 0.18 -5.51 -21.80
N ILE A 66 -0.61 -5.23 -20.74
CA ILE A 66 -0.91 -3.86 -20.29
C ILE A 66 -0.88 -3.74 -18.75
N ARG A 67 0.18 -4.24 -18.09
CA ARG A 67 0.39 -3.95 -16.66
C ARG A 67 1.12 -2.61 -16.52
N GLU A 68 0.56 -1.67 -15.76
CA GLU A 68 1.18 -0.35 -15.53
C GLU A 68 2.38 -0.46 -14.58
N PRO A 69 3.60 -0.08 -15.00
CA PRO A 69 4.78 -0.27 -14.17
C PRO A 69 4.64 0.55 -12.88
N ALA A 70 5.22 0.05 -11.78
CA ALA A 70 5.33 0.85 -10.56
C ALA A 70 5.87 2.26 -10.88
N PRO A 71 5.41 3.30 -10.18
CA PRO A 71 5.92 4.65 -10.39
C PRO A 71 7.33 4.81 -9.79
N ASP A 72 8.04 5.87 -10.19
CA ASP A 72 9.35 6.20 -9.61
C ASP A 72 9.22 6.77 -8.18
N THR A 73 8.06 7.35 -7.86
CA THR A 73 7.69 7.87 -6.55
C THR A 73 6.26 7.47 -6.21
N TYR A 74 6.00 7.17 -4.95
CA TYR A 74 4.65 6.83 -4.49
C TYR A 74 4.45 7.26 -3.04
N THR A 75 3.23 7.68 -2.70
CA THR A 75 2.89 8.06 -1.33
C THR A 75 1.71 7.22 -0.86
N TRP A 76 1.92 6.46 0.21
CA TRP A 76 0.86 5.75 0.92
C TRP A 76 0.33 6.62 2.05
N THR A 77 -0.98 6.56 2.29
CA THR A 77 -1.60 7.01 3.53
C THR A 77 -1.83 5.80 4.42
N LEU A 78 -1.05 5.70 5.50
CA LEU A 78 -1.20 4.61 6.46
C LEU A 78 -2.07 5.06 7.64
N GLU A 79 -3.16 4.35 7.84
CA GLU A 79 -4.02 4.39 9.00
C GLU A 79 -3.32 3.80 10.23
N LEU A 80 -3.69 4.27 11.42
CA LEU A 80 -3.16 3.78 12.68
C LEU A 80 -4.25 3.12 13.52
N GLU A 81 -4.03 1.85 13.87
CA GLU A 81 -4.84 1.17 14.86
C GLU A 81 -4.02 0.91 16.12
N ARG A 82 -4.59 1.26 17.28
CA ARG A 82 -4.02 0.90 18.57
C ARG A 82 -4.65 -0.41 19.03
N GLY A 83 -3.91 -1.50 18.89
CA GLY A 83 -4.29 -2.81 19.40
C GLY A 83 -3.68 -3.13 20.77
N ASP A 84 -4.08 -4.26 21.35
CA ASP A 84 -3.59 -4.75 22.64
C ASP A 84 -2.07 -5.00 22.68
N LYS A 85 -1.46 -5.22 21.50
CA LYS A 85 -0.04 -5.55 21.34
C LYS A 85 0.82 -4.36 20.90
N GLY A 86 0.22 -3.19 20.68
CA GLY A 86 0.92 -1.99 20.22
C GLY A 86 0.19 -1.27 19.08
N LEU A 87 0.98 -0.56 18.27
CA LEU A 87 0.51 0.23 17.14
C LEU A 87 0.65 -0.59 15.85
N ALA A 88 -0.45 -0.75 15.12
CA ALA A 88 -0.46 -1.33 13.78
C ALA A 88 -0.66 -0.21 12.74
N LEU A 89 0.12 -0.28 11.66
CA LEU A 89 -0.10 0.56 10.49
C LEU A 89 -0.86 -0.26 9.45
N TYR A 90 -1.86 0.32 8.82
CA TYR A 90 -2.56 -0.35 7.72
C TYR A 90 -2.97 0.63 6.64
N PHE A 91 -3.25 0.14 5.44
CA PHE A 91 -3.84 0.93 4.37
C PHE A 91 -4.89 0.10 3.64
N PHE A 92 -5.83 0.77 2.98
CA PHE A 92 -6.90 0.13 2.24
C PHE A 92 -6.47 -0.17 0.80
N PHE A 93 -6.78 -1.37 0.32
CA PHE A 93 -6.36 -1.83 -1.00
C PHE A 93 -7.52 -2.43 -1.79
N SER A 94 -8.66 -1.76 -1.90
CA SER A 94 -9.76 -2.29 -2.71
C SER A 94 -10.89 -1.28 -2.89
N ASP A 95 -11.90 -1.68 -3.64
CA ASP A 95 -13.19 -1.00 -3.79
C ASP A 95 -13.70 -0.49 -2.41
N PRO A 96 -14.11 0.78 -2.32
CA PRO A 96 -14.66 1.37 -1.09
C PRO A 96 -15.86 0.61 -0.48
N ASP A 97 -16.56 -0.20 -1.27
CA ASP A 97 -17.69 -1.05 -0.86
C ASP A 97 -17.24 -2.42 -0.29
N ASN A 98 -16.03 -2.89 -0.58
CA ASN A 98 -15.49 -4.16 -0.06
C ASN A 98 -14.03 -3.99 0.36
N ARG A 99 -13.84 -3.50 1.58
CA ARG A 99 -12.56 -2.99 2.09
C ARG A 99 -11.66 -4.11 2.61
N ASN A 100 -10.50 -4.25 1.99
CA ASN A 100 -9.40 -5.08 2.47
C ASN A 100 -8.26 -4.19 3.01
N THR A 101 -7.59 -4.63 4.07
CA THR A 101 -6.52 -3.87 4.75
C THR A 101 -5.22 -4.64 4.85
N TYR A 102 -4.10 -4.06 4.43
CA TYR A 102 -2.77 -4.63 4.65
C TYR A 102 -2.24 -4.15 6.00
N CYS A 103 -2.10 -5.05 6.97
CA CYS A 103 -1.50 -4.71 8.25
C CYS A 103 0.03 -4.86 8.22
N LEU A 104 0.73 -3.76 8.50
CA LEU A 104 2.17 -3.71 8.69
C LEU A 104 2.47 -3.80 10.19
N GLU A 105 3.01 -4.93 10.61
CA GLU A 105 3.50 -5.13 11.97
C GLU A 105 5.01 -4.97 12.04
N LYS A 106 5.50 -4.40 13.14
CA LYS A 106 6.94 -4.36 13.43
C LYS A 106 7.42 -5.77 13.75
N GLU A 107 8.43 -6.24 13.01
CA GLU A 107 9.14 -7.50 13.31
C GLU A 107 9.79 -7.40 14.71
N ARG A 108 9.63 -8.45 15.53
CA ARG A 108 10.13 -8.51 16.91
C ARG A 108 11.60 -8.81 16.99
#